data_AF-A0A3M8B7M3-F1
#
_entry.id   AF-A0A3M8B7M3-F1
#
_cell.length_a   1.000
_cell.length_b   1.000
_cell.length_c   1.000
_cell.angle_alpha   90.00
_cell.angle_beta   90.00
_cell.angle_gamma   90.00
#
_symmetry.space_group_name_H-M   'P 1'
#
loop_
_entity.id
_entity.type
_entity.pdbx_description
1 polymer ?
#
loop_
_entity_poly.entity_id
_entity_poly.type
_entity_poly.pdbx_seq_one_letter_code
_entity_poly.pdbx_strand_id
1 'polypeptide(L)' 'MAKYQLQTVNENGEVIIDSELNLEPNDTLVLQIDKEMTFERAKAIHDLVNEGLEKKVNLITVPAGVNLKVLKITE' A
#
# COMPACT_ATOMS: atom_id res chain seq x y z
N MET A 1 4.19 14.24 -10.65
CA MET A 1 4.64 13.53 -9.45
C MET A 1 3.53 13.56 -8.44
N ALA A 2 3.07 12.40 -7.97
CA ALA A 2 2.04 12.32 -6.94
C ALA A 2 2.73 12.03 -5.59
N LYS A 3 2.45 12.87 -4.60
CA LYS A 3 2.92 12.69 -3.23
C LYS A 3 1.81 12.07 -2.42
N TYR A 4 2.06 10.91 -1.85
CA TYR A 4 1.14 10.22 -0.96
C TYR A 4 1.74 10.20 0.45
N GLN A 5 0.89 10.32 1.46
CA GLN A 5 1.30 10.12 2.84
C GLN A 5 0.81 8.72 3.26
N LEU A 6 1.73 7.87 3.68
CA LEU A 6 1.45 6.52 4.16
C LEU A 6 1.55 6.51 5.68
N GLN A 7 0.42 6.26 6.34
CA GLN A 7 0.34 6.18 7.79
C GLN A 7 -0.11 4.79 8.22
N THR A 8 0.60 4.22 9.19
CA THR A 8 0.19 3.00 9.89
C THR A 8 -0.38 3.40 11.24
N VAL A 9 -1.65 3.06 11.48
CA VAL A 9 -2.35 3.35 12.73
C VAL A 9 -2.58 2.07 13.54
N ASN A 10 -2.58 2.17 14.87
CA ASN A 10 -2.99 1.07 15.76
C ASN A 10 -4.53 0.98 15.89
N GLU A 11 -5.02 0.02 16.65
CA GLU A 11 -6.46 -0.16 16.94
C GLU A 11 -7.10 1.03 17.68
N ASN A 12 -6.29 1.88 18.33
CA ASN A 12 -6.74 3.11 18.97
C ASN A 12 -6.78 4.31 18.01
N GLY A 13 -6.39 4.13 16.74
CA GLY A 13 -6.29 5.19 15.74
C GLY A 13 -5.04 6.06 15.87
N GLU A 14 -4.07 5.67 16.70
CA GLU A 14 -2.81 6.40 16.87
C GLU A 14 -1.84 6.02 15.75
N VAL A 15 -1.20 7.02 15.14
CA VAL A 15 -0.18 6.80 14.10
C VAL A 15 1.08 6.23 14.75
N ILE A 16 1.43 5.01 14.36
CA ILE A 16 2.65 4.31 14.79
C ILE A 16 3.81 4.63 13.84
N ILE A 17 3.54 4.68 12.53
CA ILE A 17 4.53 4.95 11.49
C ILE A 17 3.92 5.94 10.49
N ASP A 18 4.65 7.01 10.20
CA ASP A 18 4.32 8.00 9.18
C ASP A 18 5.46 8.04 8.16
N SER A 19 5.13 8.03 6.86
CA SER A 19 6.13 8.10 5.78
C SER A 19 5.56 8.77 4.54
N GLU A 20 6.40 9.53 3.84
CA GLU A 20 6.04 10.11 2.53
C GLU A 20 6.35 9.10 1.42
N LEU A 21 5.31 8.67 0.71
CA LEU A 21 5.38 7.80 -0.46
C LEU A 21 5.37 8.66 -1.72
N ASN A 22 6.55 8.81 -2.33
CA ASN A 22 6.71 9.50 -3.60
C ASN A 22 6.62 8.47 -4.73
N LEU A 23 5.59 8.59 -5.59
CA LEU A 23 5.42 7.75 -6.77
C LEU A 23 5.55 8.59 -8.05
N GLU A 24 6.49 8.19 -8.90
CA GLU A 24 6.62 8.67 -10.27
C GLU A 24 5.68 7.91 -11.22
N PRO A 25 5.32 8.47 -12.39
CA PRO A 25 4.37 7.82 -13.31
C PRO A 25 4.75 6.42 -13.77
N ASN A 26 6.04 6.09 -13.74
CA ASN A 26 6.58 4.79 -14.14
C ASN A 26 6.92 3.89 -12.94
N ASP A 27 6.69 4.35 -11.71
CA ASP A 27 6.94 3.53 -10.53
C ASP A 27 5.90 2.41 -10.43
N THR A 28 6.37 1.22 -10.06
CA THR A 28 5.51 0.07 -9.81
C THR A 28 5.39 -0.16 -8.32
N LEU A 29 4.17 -0.10 -7.78
CA LEU A 29 3.88 -0.49 -6.41
C LEU A 29 3.69 -2.01 -6.35
N VAL A 30 4.52 -2.69 -5.58
CA VAL A 30 4.50 -4.14 -5.40
C VAL A 30 4.04 -4.47 -3.99
N LEU A 31 2.97 -5.24 -3.91
CA LEU A 31 2.49 -5.87 -2.68
C LEU A 31 3.16 -7.23 -2.54
N GLN A 32 4.06 -7.35 -1.57
CA GLN A 32 4.65 -8.61 -1.19
C GLN A 32 3.89 -9.21 -0.02
N ILE A 33 3.23 -10.33 -0.25
CA ILE A 33 2.45 -11.06 0.75
C ILE A 33 3.25 -12.23 1.31
N ASP A 34 2.96 -12.61 2.55
CA ASP A 34 3.50 -13.84 3.15
C ASP A 34 3.02 -15.09 2.41
N LYS A 35 3.87 -16.13 2.40
CA LYS A 35 3.68 -17.35 1.61
C LYS A 35 2.42 -18.16 2.00
N GLU A 36 1.89 -17.92 3.20
CA GLU A 36 0.70 -18.59 3.74
C GLU A 36 -0.62 -17.90 3.34
N MET A 37 -0.53 -16.75 2.64
CA MET A 37 -1.71 -16.01 2.21
C MET A 37 -2.34 -16.64 0.96
N THR A 38 -3.67 -16.81 0.99
CA THR A 38 -4.41 -17.34 -0.16
C THR A 38 -4.46 -16.30 -1.29
N PHE A 39 -4.54 -16.79 -2.53
CA PHE A 39 -4.67 -15.93 -3.71
C PHE A 39 -5.86 -14.98 -3.62
N GLU A 40 -7.02 -15.45 -3.12
CA GLU A 40 -8.22 -14.60 -2.97
C GLU A 40 -7.99 -13.44 -2.00
N ARG A 41 -7.29 -13.68 -0.88
CA ARG A 41 -6.90 -12.62 0.06
C ARG A 41 -5.90 -11.66 -0.57
N ALA A 42 -4.91 -12.19 -1.28
CA ALA A 42 -3.91 -11.39 -1.99
C ALA A 42 -4.57 -10.44 -3.00
N LYS A 43 -5.53 -10.97 -3.79
CA LYS A 43 -6.30 -10.22 -4.76
C LYS A 43 -7.16 -9.14 -4.09
N ALA A 44 -7.86 -9.46 -3.01
CA ALA A 44 -8.67 -8.50 -2.28
C ALA A 44 -7.84 -7.31 -1.77
N ILE A 45 -6.63 -7.56 -1.27
CA ILE A 45 -5.71 -6.50 -0.82
C ILE A 45 -5.22 -5.65 -2.00
N HIS A 46 -4.89 -6.29 -3.13
CA HIS A 46 -4.51 -5.59 -4.34
C HIS A 46 -5.61 -4.65 -4.84
N ASP A 47 -6.85 -5.14 -4.90
CA ASP A 47 -8.01 -4.36 -5.32
C ASP A 47 -8.23 -3.16 -4.37
N LEU A 48 -8.11 -3.36 -3.04
CA LEU A 48 -8.22 -2.28 -2.05
C LEU A 48 -7.14 -1.19 -2.23
N VAL A 49 -5.90 -1.59 -2.47
CA VAL A 49 -4.79 -0.65 -2.68
C VAL A 49 -4.99 0.12 -3.99
N ASN A 50 -5.39 -0.57 -5.06
CA ASN A 50 -5.68 0.07 -6.35
C ASN A 50 -6.84 1.07 -6.23
N GLU A 51 -7.94 0.69 -5.58
CA GLU A 51 -9.06 1.60 -5.35
C GLU A 51 -8.66 2.82 -4.52
N GLY A 52 -7.81 2.65 -3.49
CA GLY A 52 -7.35 3.77 -2.69
C GLY A 52 -6.49 4.76 -3.48
N LEU A 53 -5.63 4.27 -4.38
CA LEU A 53 -4.81 5.09 -5.26
C LEU A 53 -5.63 5.79 -6.36
N GLU A 54 -6.57 5.08 -7.00
CA GLU A 54 -7.40 5.63 -8.10
C GLU A 54 -8.52 6.56 -7.59
N LYS A 55 -9.24 6.15 -6.54
CA LYS A 55 -10.42 6.88 -6.04
C LYS A 55 -10.08 7.93 -4.98
N LYS A 56 -8.79 8.14 -4.66
CA LYS A 56 -8.32 9.04 -3.60
C LYS A 56 -9.00 8.77 -2.26
N VAL A 57 -9.11 7.50 -1.90
CA VAL A 57 -9.71 7.12 -0.61
C VAL A 57 -8.70 7.47 0.49
N ASN A 58 -9.16 8.15 1.54
CA ASN A 58 -8.29 8.68 2.60
C ASN A 58 -7.69 7.61 3.54
N LEU A 59 -8.14 6.35 3.44
CA LEU A 59 -7.71 5.27 4.32
C LEU A 59 -7.76 3.93 3.59
N ILE A 60 -6.66 3.18 3.61
CA ILE A 60 -6.58 1.80 3.12
C ILE A 60 -6.11 0.95 4.30
N THR A 61 -6.93 -0.01 4.71
CA THR A 61 -6.54 -0.96 5.77
C THR A 61 -5.92 -2.18 5.12
N VAL A 62 -4.61 -2.33 5.31
CA VAL A 62 -3.87 -3.49 4.82
C VAL A 62 -3.72 -4.50 5.97
N PRO A 63 -4.05 -5.79 5.77
CA PRO A 63 -3.87 -6.81 6.80
C PRO A 63 -2.41 -6.98 7.20
N ALA A 64 -2.18 -7.45 8.43
CA ALA A 64 -0.84 -7.84 8.88
C ALA A 64 -0.21 -8.90 7.95
N GLY A 65 1.11 -8.84 7.75
CA GLY A 65 1.86 -9.76 6.87
C GLY A 65 1.94 -9.32 5.40
N VAL A 66 1.57 -8.08 5.10
CA VAL A 66 1.72 -7.47 3.77
C VAL A 66 2.81 -6.42 3.82
N ASN A 67 3.81 -6.56 2.96
CA ASN A 67 4.86 -5.59 2.76
C ASN A 67 4.59 -4.80 1.47
N LEU A 68 4.56 -3.47 1.56
CA LEU A 68 4.57 -2.62 0.38
C LEU A 68 5.99 -2.28 -0.02
N LYS A 69 6.30 -2.45 -1.30
CA LYS A 69 7.57 -2.06 -1.92
C LYS A 69 7.30 -1.21 -3.15
N VAL A 70 8.09 -0.16 -3.34
CA VAL A 70 8.10 0.59 -4.59
C VAL A 70 9.28 0.10 -5.41
N LEU A 71 9.00 -0.44 -6.59
CA LEU A 71 10.01 -0.69 -7.60
C LEU A 71 10.08 0.53 -8.51
N LYS A 72 11.18 1.26 -8.41
CA LYS A 72 11.49 2.34 -9.34
C LYS A 72 11.98 1.74 -10.64
N ILE A 73 11.35 2.10 -11.75
CA ILE A 73 11.92 1.84 -13.07
C ILE A 73 12.95 2.94 -13.30
N THR A 74 14.21 2.68 -12.92
CA THR A 74 15.34 3.50 -13.37
C THR A 74 15.58 3.20 -14.84
N GLU A 75 15.29 4.17 -15.71
CA GLU A 75 15.81 4.23 -17.09
C GLU A 75 17.34 4.36 -17.10
#